data_AF-A0A965P7B8-F1
#
_entry.id   AF-A0A965P7B8-F1
#
_cell.length_a   1.000
_cell.length_b   1.000
_cell.length_c   1.000
_cell.angle_alpha   90.00
_cell.angle_beta   90.00
_cell.angle_gamma   90.00
#
_symmetry.space_group_name_H-M   'P 1'
#
loop_
_entity.id
_entity.type
_entity.pdbx_description
1 polymer ?
#
loop_
_entity_poly.entity_id
_entity_poly.type
_entity_poly.pdbx_seq_one_letter_code
_entity_poly.pdbx_strand_id
1 'polypeptide(L)'
;MTEPTEDIYGANLPIFEKLKLLAEWAPLLGRLQAIASAKTPYDQSLAVISAIQWAAGKSNTELDDEALFHLEAVLRTSEGKALFDWAASKVTA
;
A
#
# COMPACT_ATOMS: atom_id res chain seq x y z
N MET A 1 -23.64 -19.82 18.30
CA MET A 1 -23.27 -18.53 17.68
C MET A 1 -22.40 -18.90 16.48
N THR A 2 -23.04 -19.11 15.32
CA THR A 2 -22.37 -19.59 14.11
C THR A 2 -21.79 -18.40 13.34
N GLU A 3 -20.58 -18.59 12.84
CA GLU A 3 -19.66 -17.61 12.28
C GLU A 3 -20.25 -16.78 11.13
N PRO A 4 -19.78 -15.54 10.90
CA PRO A 4 -20.17 -14.77 9.71
C PRO A 4 -19.65 -15.51 8.47
N THR A 5 -20.57 -16.10 7.70
CA THR A 5 -20.32 -16.61 6.36
C THR A 5 -19.71 -15.51 5.51
N GLU A 6 -18.54 -15.78 4.95
CA GLU A 6 -17.82 -14.90 4.05
C GLU A 6 -18.71 -14.44 2.89
N ASP A 7 -19.28 -13.25 2.99
CA ASP A 7 -19.64 -12.43 1.84
C ASP A 7 -18.32 -12.04 1.16
N ILE A 8 -17.77 -12.96 0.35
CA ILE A 8 -16.53 -12.75 -0.38
C ILE A 8 -16.74 -11.56 -1.31
N TYR A 9 -16.02 -10.48 -1.06
CA TYR A 9 -16.03 -9.25 -1.85
C TYR A 9 -16.11 -9.54 -3.35
N GLY A 10 -17.26 -9.26 -3.95
CA GLY A 10 -17.48 -9.36 -5.39
C GLY A 10 -17.95 -10.72 -5.93
N ALA A 11 -18.15 -11.76 -5.10
CA ALA A 11 -18.57 -13.09 -5.56
C ALA A 11 -19.90 -13.09 -6.33
N ASN A 12 -20.84 -12.22 -5.93
CA ASN A 12 -22.17 -12.07 -6.54
C ASN A 12 -22.25 -11.01 -7.66
N LEU A 13 -21.13 -10.37 -8.04
CA LEU A 13 -21.16 -9.35 -9.10
C LEU A 13 -21.34 -9.98 -10.49
N PRO A 14 -22.09 -9.33 -11.40
CA PRO A 14 -22.10 -9.66 -12.82
C PRO A 14 -20.69 -9.73 -13.41
N ILE A 15 -20.50 -10.57 -14.44
CA ILE A 15 -19.17 -10.81 -15.05
C ILE A 15 -18.48 -9.49 -15.48
N PHE A 16 -19.24 -8.54 -16.00
CA PHE A 16 -18.72 -7.25 -16.43
C PHE A 16 -18.25 -6.37 -15.25
N GLU A 17 -18.94 -6.42 -14.12
CA GLU A 17 -18.54 -5.71 -12.91
C GLU A 17 -17.30 -6.33 -12.29
N LYS A 18 -17.16 -7.66 -12.33
CA LYS A 18 -15.94 -8.38 -11.96
C LYS A 18 -14.74 -7.96 -12.82
N LEU A 19 -14.92 -7.88 -14.14
CA LEU A 19 -13.88 -7.43 -15.06
C LEU A 19 -13.50 -5.97 -14.83
N LYS A 20 -14.47 -5.10 -14.55
CA LYS A 20 -14.23 -3.70 -14.20
C LYS A 20 -13.43 -3.60 -12.89
N LEU A 21 -13.81 -4.36 -11.87
CA LEU A 21 -13.09 -4.42 -10.61
C LEU A 21 -11.65 -4.91 -10.81
N LEU A 22 -11.44 -5.98 -11.57
CA LEU A 22 -10.10 -6.46 -11.90
C LEU A 22 -9.25 -5.40 -12.62
N ALA A 23 -9.83 -4.69 -13.59
CA ALA A 23 -9.14 -3.61 -14.29
C ALA A 23 -8.78 -2.44 -13.37
N GLU A 24 -9.69 -2.10 -12.44
CA GLU A 24 -9.49 -1.04 -11.46
C GLU A 24 -8.36 -1.36 -10.48
N TRP A 25 -8.23 -2.62 -10.08
CA TRP A 25 -7.23 -3.08 -9.11
C TRP A 25 -5.95 -3.62 -9.76
N ALA A 26 -5.90 -3.79 -11.08
CA ALA A 26 -4.71 -4.22 -11.82
C ALA A 26 -3.44 -3.40 -11.49
N PRO A 27 -3.49 -2.07 -11.30
CA PRO A 27 -2.30 -1.28 -10.93
C PRO A 27 -1.66 -1.71 -9.60
N LEU A 28 -2.42 -2.33 -8.68
CA LEU A 28 -1.89 -2.86 -7.43
C LEU A 28 -0.82 -3.92 -7.68
N LEU A 29 -0.98 -4.75 -8.71
CA LEU A 29 -0.02 -5.81 -9.03
C LEU A 29 1.37 -5.23 -9.35
N GLY A 30 1.42 -4.16 -10.15
CA GLY A 30 2.68 -3.47 -10.47
C GLY A 30 3.32 -2.83 -9.23
N ARG A 31 2.51 -2.31 -8.31
CA ARG A 31 2.98 -1.73 -7.05
C ARG A 31 3.53 -2.81 -6.10
N LEU A 32 2.88 -3.96 -6.00
CA LEU A 32 3.37 -5.11 -5.24
C LEU A 32 4.67 -5.68 -5.84
N GLN A 33 4.78 -5.71 -7.17
CA GLN A 33 6.03 -6.07 -7.84
C GLN A 33 7.16 -5.08 -7.50
N ALA A 34 6.88 -3.77 -7.42
CA ALA A 34 7.87 -2.79 -6.99
C ALA A 34 8.37 -3.04 -5.56
N ILE A 35 7.48 -3.43 -4.64
CA ILE A 35 7.85 -3.81 -3.26
C ILE A 35 8.73 -5.07 -3.24
N ALA A 36 8.35 -6.10 -4.00
CA ALA A 36 9.06 -7.37 -4.04
C ALA A 36 10.43 -7.26 -4.73
N SER A 37 10.57 -6.34 -5.69
CA SER A 37 11.79 -6.15 -6.50
C SER A 37 12.73 -5.07 -5.94
N ALA A 38 12.36 -4.41 -4.83
CA ALA A 38 13.18 -3.40 -4.19
C ALA A 38 14.53 -3.96 -3.73
N LYS A 39 15.62 -3.24 -4.02
CA LYS A 39 17.00 -3.70 -3.76
C LYS A 39 17.46 -3.44 -2.33
N THR A 40 16.85 -2.48 -1.65
CA THR A 40 17.20 -2.10 -0.28
C THR A 40 15.95 -1.99 0.58
N PRO A 41 16.05 -2.16 1.92
CA PRO A 41 14.92 -1.95 2.83
C PRO A 41 14.31 -0.56 2.73
N TYR A 42 15.12 0.46 2.44
CA TYR A 42 14.64 1.83 2.24
C TYR A 42 13.87 1.99 0.93
N ASP A 43 14.35 1.43 -0.18
CA ASP A 43 13.60 1.43 -1.44
C ASP A 43 12.27 0.67 -1.28
N GLN A 44 12.29 -0.41 -0.49
CA GLN A 44 11.10 -1.19 -0.18
C GLN A 44 10.09 -0.38 0.62
N SER A 45 10.53 0.41 1.62
CA SER A 45 9.61 1.24 2.41
C SER A 45 8.96 2.35 1.57
N LEU A 46 9.71 2.97 0.65
CA LEU A 46 9.14 3.92 -0.31
C LEU A 46 8.12 3.25 -1.24
N ALA A 47 8.41 2.05 -1.74
CA ALA A 47 7.48 1.29 -2.58
C ALA A 47 6.20 0.91 -1.83
N VAL A 48 6.31 0.53 -0.55
CA VAL A 48 5.16 0.25 0.33
C VAL A 48 4.29 1.49 0.51
N ILE A 49 4.89 2.64 0.81
CA ILE A 49 4.13 3.89 1.01
C ILE A 49 3.41 4.28 -0.27
N SER A 50 4.07 4.21 -1.42
CA SER A 50 3.41 4.48 -2.70
C SER A 50 2.26 3.52 -3.00
N ALA A 51 2.36 2.26 -2.58
CA ALA A 51 1.28 1.29 -2.73
C ALA A 51 0.08 1.62 -1.82
N ILE A 52 0.35 1.95 -0.56
CA ILE A 52 -0.67 2.32 0.43
C ILE A 52 -1.35 3.63 0.03
N GLN A 53 -0.61 4.63 -0.43
CA GLN A 53 -1.18 5.91 -0.88
C GLN A 53 -2.10 5.75 -2.08
N TRP A 54 -1.76 4.87 -3.02
CA TRP A 54 -2.68 4.56 -4.12
C TRP A 54 -3.94 3.83 -3.64
N ALA A 55 -3.81 2.94 -2.66
CA ALA A 55 -4.96 2.24 -2.09
C ALA A 55 -5.83 3.17 -1.23
N ALA A 56 -5.23 4.11 -0.50
CA ALA A 56 -5.92 5.14 0.26
C ALA A 56 -6.69 6.09 -0.66
N GLY A 57 -6.13 6.46 -1.83
CA GLY A 57 -6.86 7.23 -2.85
C GLY A 57 -8.06 6.50 -3.47
N LYS A 58 -8.30 5.24 -3.10
CA LYS A 58 -9.51 4.48 -3.43
C LYS A 58 -10.52 4.43 -2.28
N SER A 59 -10.16 4.84 -1.07
CA SER A 59 -11.07 5.02 0.07
C SER A 59 -11.63 6.45 0.11
N ASN A 60 -12.69 6.65 0.88
CA ASN A 60 -13.32 7.97 1.06
C ASN A 60 -12.71 8.76 2.24
N THR A 61 -11.47 8.48 2.64
CA THR A 61 -10.81 9.14 3.78
C THR A 61 -9.72 10.09 3.33
N GLU A 62 -10.07 11.36 3.10
CA GLU A 62 -9.14 12.43 2.72
C GLU A 62 -7.97 12.59 3.71
N LEU A 63 -8.21 12.30 4.99
CA LEU A 63 -7.19 12.35 6.04
C LEU A 63 -6.05 11.33 5.84
N ASP A 64 -6.38 10.12 5.34
CA ASP A 64 -5.38 9.07 5.14
C ASP A 64 -4.46 9.42 3.96
N ASP A 65 -5.02 10.02 2.91
CA ASP A 65 -4.29 10.51 1.75
C ASP A 65 -3.30 11.63 2.11
N GLU A 66 -3.75 12.60 2.90
CA GLU A 66 -2.90 13.72 3.38
C GLU A 66 -1.77 13.22 4.29
N ALA A 67 -2.08 12.29 5.21
CA ALA A 67 -1.09 11.70 6.09
C ALA A 67 -0.01 10.93 5.31
N LEU A 68 -0.39 10.13 4.32
CA LEU A 68 0.55 9.36 3.50
C LEU A 68 1.41 10.25 2.60
N PHE A 69 0.84 11.34 2.07
CA PHE A 69 1.59 12.34 1.31
C PHE A 69 2.69 12.99 2.16
N HIS A 70 2.36 13.43 3.37
CA HIS A 70 3.35 14.01 4.28
C HIS A 70 4.40 13.00 4.73
N LEU A 71 3.99 11.75 5.00
CA LEU A 71 4.91 10.68 5.38
C LEU A 71 5.91 10.37 4.27
N GLU A 72 5.45 10.26 3.02
CA GLU A 72 6.32 10.07 1.86
C GLU A 72 7.31 11.23 1.71
N ALA A 73 6.82 12.48 1.85
CA ALA A 73 7.64 13.67 1.74
C ALA A 73 8.76 13.69 2.80
N VAL A 74 8.44 13.34 4.05
CA VAL A 74 9.43 13.26 5.13
C VAL A 74 10.45 12.15 4.86
N LEU A 75 10.00 10.96 4.47
CA LEU A 75 10.92 9.83 4.24
C LEU A 75 11.91 10.07 3.10
N ARG A 76 11.53 10.86 2.09
CA ARG A 76 12.42 11.23 0.98
C ARG A 76 13.52 12.21 1.36
N THR A 77 13.48 12.81 2.55
CA THR A 77 14.57 13.67 3.06
C THR A 77 15.76 12.84 3.53
N SER A 78 16.93 13.48 3.62
CA SER A 78 18.15 12.86 4.17
C SER A 78 17.96 12.41 5.62
N GLU A 79 17.32 13.25 6.42
CA GLU A 79 17.03 13.06 7.83
C GLU A 79 16.01 11.93 8.02
N GLY A 80 14.96 11.91 7.18
CA GLY A 80 13.96 10.85 7.16
C GLY A 80 14.56 9.49 6.83
N LYS A 81 15.44 9.44 5.82
CA LYS A 81 16.19 8.22 5.50
C LYS A 81 17.09 7.78 6.67
N ALA A 82 17.82 8.71 7.29
CA ALA A 82 18.70 8.39 8.42
C ALA A 82 17.92 7.84 9.62
N LEU A 83 16.73 8.40 9.92
CA LEU A 83 15.82 7.89 10.94
C LEU A 83 15.32 6.48 10.60
N PHE A 84 14.93 6.24 9.34
CA PHE A 84 14.52 4.93 8.87
C PHE A 84 15.64 3.89 9.04
N ASP A 85 16.85 4.21 8.57
CA ASP A 85 18.00 3.30 8.66
C ASP A 85 18.32 2.96 10.12
N TRP A 86 18.26 3.94 11.02
CA TRP A 86 18.42 3.72 12.46
C TRP A 86 17.32 2.81 13.02
N ALA A 87 16.05 3.06 12.71
CA ALA A 87 14.93 2.26 13.20
C ALA A 87 15.01 0.82 12.69
N ALA A 88 15.33 0.64 11.40
CA ALA A 88 15.54 -0.66 10.79
C ALA A 88 16.66 -1.43 11.51
N SER A 89 17.76 -0.76 11.88
CA SER A 89 18.86 -1.39 12.63
C SER A 89 18.49 -1.92 14.02
N LYS A 90 17.35 -1.49 14.59
CA LYS A 90 16.85 -1.98 15.89
C LYS A 90 15.94 -3.19 15.79
N VAL A 91 15.32 -3.41 14.63
CA VAL A 91 14.37 -4.49 14.41
C VAL A 91 15.06 -5.75 13.88
N THR A 92 16.19 -5.60 13.19
CA THR A 92 17.05 -6.71 12.73
C THR A 92 18.15 -7.11 13.71
N ALA A 93 18.12 -6.58 14.95
CA ALA A 93 19.07 -6.90 16.02
C ALA A 93 18.57 -8.04 16.92
#